data_AF-A0A9D4P9G9-F1
#
_entry.id   AF-A0A9D4P9G9-F1
#
_cell.length_a   1.000
_cell.length_b   1.000
_cell.length_c   1.000
_cell.angle_alpha   90.00
_cell.angle_beta   90.00
_cell.angle_gamma   90.00
#
_symmetry.space_group_name_H-M   'P 1'
#
loop_
_entity.id
_entity.type
_entity.pdbx_description
1 polymer ?
#
loop_
_entity_poly.entity_id
_entity_poly.type
_entity_poly.pdbx_seq_one_letter_code
_entity_poly.pdbx_strand_id
1 'polypeptide(L)'
;MDTICNNADVDDNKASQSKKTMALFINQKTFMDISIKFDSGGYPPGANIFSSFLIICAIFSTLTAWFRYKQVKYYLQLHWKDDQNMNELKYLRSINWTLVILMIFSSFGMLIAASFRFTDSATIAVIHGIGATITFVCDLLYSIGTAYICWKLYHVYCLESKPISLIVFTIVKTITATIFALNFLISWYMAGNDFLDAKFRLKWPDVNSRIFFLTATFSETILVLLISVG
;
A
#
# COMPACT_ATOMS: atom_id res chain seq x y z
N MET A 1 -11.12 -27.89 64.13
CA MET A 1 -11.00 -26.45 63.82
C MET A 1 -10.05 -26.34 62.64
N ASP A 2 -10.27 -25.37 61.76
CA ASP A 2 -9.46 -25.02 60.56
C ASP A 2 -9.95 -25.59 59.22
N THR A 3 -10.99 -24.98 58.64
CA THR A 3 -11.20 -24.97 57.17
C THR A 3 -12.20 -23.89 56.69
N ILE A 4 -12.04 -22.61 57.06
CA ILE A 4 -12.88 -21.53 56.50
C ILE A 4 -12.07 -20.23 56.31
N CYS A 5 -11.04 -20.22 55.46
CA CYS A 5 -10.30 -18.98 55.14
C CYS A 5 -9.74 -18.87 53.70
N ASN A 6 -10.13 -19.72 52.73
CA ASN A 6 -9.48 -19.75 51.39
C ASN A 6 -10.36 -19.32 50.20
N ASN A 7 -11.60 -18.87 50.39
CA ASN A 7 -12.50 -18.59 49.25
C ASN A 7 -12.55 -17.11 48.81
N ALA A 8 -12.12 -16.15 49.65
CA ALA A 8 -12.20 -14.73 49.30
C ALA A 8 -11.17 -14.31 48.23
N ASP A 9 -9.93 -14.83 48.32
CA ASP A 9 -8.86 -14.47 47.38
C ASP A 9 -9.06 -15.03 45.96
N VAL A 10 -9.84 -16.11 45.81
CA VAL A 10 -10.11 -16.73 44.51
C VAL A 10 -11.13 -15.92 43.70
N ASP A 11 -12.11 -15.31 44.38
CA ASP A 11 -13.16 -14.52 43.72
C ASP A 11 -12.66 -13.14 43.29
N ASP A 12 -11.79 -12.50 44.08
CA ASP A 12 -11.17 -11.22 43.70
C ASP A 12 -10.24 -11.36 42.48
N ASN A 13 -9.54 -12.49 42.36
CA ASN A 13 -8.67 -12.75 41.20
C ASN A 13 -9.49 -12.97 39.91
N LYS A 14 -10.64 -13.64 39.99
CA LYS A 14 -11.57 -13.82 38.85
C LYS A 14 -12.21 -12.50 38.44
N ALA A 15 -12.60 -11.65 39.40
CA ALA A 15 -13.16 -10.33 39.11
C ALA A 15 -12.13 -9.38 38.47
N SER A 16 -10.88 -9.42 38.93
CA SER A 16 -9.76 -8.67 38.35
C SER A 16 -9.44 -9.13 36.92
N GLN A 17 -9.43 -10.44 36.68
CA GLN A 17 -9.19 -11.00 35.35
C GLN A 17 -10.35 -10.71 34.38
N SER A 18 -11.60 -10.78 34.84
CA SER A 18 -12.78 -10.37 34.08
C SER A 18 -12.73 -8.91 33.66
N LYS A 19 -12.37 -7.99 34.58
CA LYS A 19 -12.21 -6.56 34.29
C LYS A 19 -11.10 -6.28 33.27
N LYS A 20 -9.96 -6.99 33.36
CA LYS A 20 -8.88 -6.87 32.37
C LYS A 20 -9.31 -7.35 30.98
N THR A 21 -10.01 -8.48 30.89
CA THR A 21 -10.53 -9.00 29.61
C THR A 21 -11.57 -8.06 29.01
N MET A 22 -12.44 -7.47 29.83
CA MET A 22 -13.46 -6.51 29.38
C MET A 22 -12.84 -5.19 28.91
N ALA A 23 -11.80 -4.69 29.59
CA ALA A 23 -11.05 -3.50 29.16
C ALA A 23 -10.31 -3.74 27.82
N LEU A 24 -9.73 -4.94 27.63
CA LEU A 24 -9.09 -5.34 26.37
C LEU A 24 -10.11 -5.42 25.22
N PHE A 25 -11.30 -5.97 25.48
CA PHE A 25 -12.41 -6.01 24.52
C PHE A 25 -12.92 -4.62 24.13
N ILE A 26 -13.04 -3.70 25.10
CA ILE A 26 -13.47 -2.32 24.83
C ILE A 26 -12.43 -1.61 23.97
N ASN A 27 -11.14 -1.72 24.30
CA ASN A 27 -10.09 -1.06 23.55
C ASN A 27 -9.96 -1.61 22.11
N GLN A 28 -10.15 -2.93 21.95
CA GLN A 28 -10.19 -3.58 20.64
C GLN A 28 -11.39 -3.12 19.79
N LYS A 29 -12.56 -2.92 20.41
CA LYS A 29 -13.76 -2.40 19.74
C LYS A 29 -13.60 -0.93 19.33
N THR A 30 -12.98 -0.10 20.17
CA THR A 30 -12.74 1.32 19.85
C THR A 30 -11.70 1.49 18.74
N PHE A 31 -10.63 0.68 18.75
CA PHE A 31 -9.65 0.67 17.66
C PHE A 31 -10.27 0.15 16.34
N MET A 32 -11.16 -0.85 16.42
CA MET A 32 -11.93 -1.35 15.26
C MET A 32 -12.88 -0.30 14.67
N ASP A 33 -13.63 0.42 15.49
CA ASP A 33 -14.55 1.45 15.01
C ASP A 33 -13.81 2.60 14.33
N ILE A 34 -12.58 2.90 14.75
CA ILE A 34 -11.70 3.87 14.09
C ILE A 34 -11.24 3.30 12.74
N SER A 35 -10.80 2.04 12.70
CA SER A 35 -10.33 1.40 11.45
C SER A 35 -11.44 1.26 10.40
N ILE A 36 -12.68 0.94 10.79
CA ILE A 36 -13.82 0.83 9.87
C ILE A 36 -14.28 2.21 9.37
N LYS A 37 -14.14 3.25 10.19
CA LYS A 37 -14.41 4.64 9.76
C LYS A 37 -13.32 5.23 8.87
N PHE A 38 -12.08 4.75 9.01
CA PHE A 38 -10.94 5.11 8.16
C PHE A 38 -10.85 4.27 6.89
N ASP A 39 -11.50 3.11 6.88
CA ASP A 39 -11.68 2.32 5.66
C ASP A 39 -12.35 3.21 4.60
N SER A 40 -11.99 3.00 3.34
CA SER A 40 -12.47 3.79 2.19
C SER A 40 -14.01 3.78 2.01
N GLY A 41 -14.72 2.97 2.83
CA GLY A 41 -16.16 2.99 3.09
C GLY A 41 -16.66 4.00 4.13
N GLY A 42 -15.81 4.92 4.60
CA GLY A 42 -16.20 6.00 5.50
C GLY A 42 -17.33 6.87 4.91
N TYR A 43 -18.32 7.20 5.74
CA TYR A 43 -19.38 8.12 5.33
C TYR A 43 -18.79 9.50 4.97
N PRO A 44 -19.40 10.24 4.03
CA PRO A 44 -19.05 11.64 3.81
C PRO A 44 -19.00 12.44 5.13
N PRO A 45 -18.06 13.37 5.30
CA PRO A 45 -17.17 13.94 4.28
C PRO A 45 -15.77 13.29 4.18
N GLY A 46 -15.33 12.52 5.19
CA GLY A 46 -13.92 12.11 5.34
C GLY A 46 -13.38 11.32 4.14
N ALA A 47 -14.18 10.42 3.61
CA ALA A 47 -13.73 9.57 2.51
C ALA A 47 -13.73 10.28 1.13
N ASN A 48 -14.44 11.42 0.99
CA ASN A 48 -14.28 12.31 -0.18
C ASN A 48 -12.96 13.08 -0.12
N ILE A 49 -12.54 13.48 1.09
CA ILE A 49 -11.27 14.16 1.32
C ILE A 49 -10.11 13.21 0.99
N PHE A 50 -10.17 11.96 1.45
CA PHE A 50 -9.16 10.94 1.13
C PHE A 50 -9.04 10.70 -0.39
N SER A 51 -10.16 10.54 -1.10
CA SER A 51 -10.16 10.41 -2.56
C SER A 51 -9.51 11.61 -3.26
N SER A 52 -9.77 12.82 -2.78
CA SER A 52 -9.13 14.03 -3.30
C SER A 52 -7.61 14.04 -3.06
N PHE A 53 -7.14 13.55 -1.90
CA PHE A 53 -5.72 13.38 -1.64
C PHE A 53 -5.06 12.37 -2.58
N LEU A 54 -5.74 11.26 -2.91
CA LEU A 54 -5.22 10.29 -3.89
C LEU A 54 -5.06 10.92 -5.28
N ILE A 55 -6.03 11.72 -5.73
CA ILE A 55 -5.94 12.43 -7.02
C ILE A 55 -4.74 13.38 -7.03
N ILE A 56 -4.54 14.13 -5.95
CA ILE A 56 -3.38 15.02 -5.80
C ILE A 56 -2.07 14.22 -5.83
N CYS A 57 -2.01 13.08 -5.13
CA CYS A 57 -0.85 12.18 -5.15
C CYS A 57 -0.55 11.69 -6.56
N ALA A 58 -1.55 11.26 -7.34
CA ALA A 58 -1.37 10.81 -8.72
C ALA A 58 -0.73 11.89 -9.61
N ILE A 59 -1.13 13.16 -9.44
CA ILE A 59 -0.54 14.30 -10.16
C ILE A 59 0.94 14.47 -9.75
N PHE A 60 1.23 14.49 -8.46
CA PHE A 60 2.61 14.66 -7.97
C PHE A 60 3.52 13.50 -8.34
N SER A 61 3.04 12.26 -8.29
CA SER A 61 3.81 11.08 -8.70
C SER A 61 4.14 11.14 -10.20
N THR A 62 3.19 11.54 -11.05
CA THR A 62 3.46 11.77 -12.49
C THR A 62 4.51 12.87 -12.72
N LEU A 63 4.39 14.00 -12.03
CA LEU A 63 5.37 15.10 -12.15
C LEU A 63 6.76 14.68 -11.65
N THR A 64 6.83 13.95 -10.55
CA THR A 64 8.08 13.43 -9.98
C THR A 64 8.76 12.49 -10.96
N ALA A 65 8.03 11.55 -11.56
CA ALA A 65 8.56 10.67 -12.59
C ALA A 65 9.01 11.42 -13.84
N TRP A 66 8.32 12.49 -14.24
CA TRP A 66 8.74 13.33 -15.35
C TRP A 66 10.06 14.07 -15.06
N PHE A 67 10.20 14.67 -13.88
CA PHE A 67 11.45 15.32 -13.49
C PHE A 67 12.61 14.33 -13.39
N ARG A 68 12.37 13.15 -12.80
CA ARG A 68 13.36 12.06 -12.74
C ARG A 68 13.78 11.62 -14.14
N TYR A 69 12.83 11.46 -15.05
CA TYR A 69 13.11 11.14 -16.45
C TYR A 69 14.02 12.18 -17.10
N LYS A 70 13.74 13.47 -16.91
CA LYS A 70 14.57 14.57 -17.43
C LYS A 70 16.00 14.52 -16.85
N GLN A 71 16.11 14.30 -15.54
CA GLN A 71 17.39 14.18 -14.84
C GLN A 71 18.22 12.99 -15.37
N VAL A 72 17.64 11.79 -15.44
CA VAL A 72 18.30 10.60 -15.98
C VAL A 72 18.68 10.80 -17.46
N LYS A 73 17.78 11.39 -18.25
CA LYS A 73 18.05 11.68 -19.67
C LYS A 73 19.25 12.61 -19.84
N TYR A 74 19.35 13.65 -19.01
CA TYR A 74 20.49 14.57 -19.00
C TYR A 74 21.80 13.83 -18.68
N TYR A 75 21.81 12.99 -17.63
CA TYR A 75 22.99 12.19 -17.28
C TYR A 75 23.42 11.24 -18.40
N LEU A 76 22.48 10.54 -19.02
CA LEU A 76 22.76 9.65 -20.16
C LEU A 76 23.19 10.39 -21.44
N GLN A 77 22.98 11.70 -21.54
CA GLN A 77 23.45 12.52 -22.67
C GLN A 77 24.90 12.96 -22.50
N LEU A 78 25.36 13.17 -21.25
CA LEU A 78 26.76 13.54 -20.97
C LEU A 78 27.75 12.47 -21.45
N HIS A 79 27.36 11.20 -21.46
CA HIS A 79 28.20 10.06 -21.85
C HIS A 79 27.97 9.56 -23.29
N TRP A 80 27.31 10.34 -24.14
CA TRP A 80 27.00 9.92 -25.52
C TRP A 80 28.24 9.68 -26.41
N LYS A 81 29.42 10.18 -26.01
CA LYS A 81 30.66 10.05 -26.78
C LYS A 81 31.49 8.79 -26.44
N ASP A 82 31.10 8.03 -25.42
CA ASP A 82 31.79 6.78 -25.05
C ASP A 82 31.29 5.62 -25.91
N ASP A 83 31.99 5.37 -27.03
CA ASP A 83 31.63 4.33 -28.01
C ASP A 83 31.54 2.91 -27.42
N GLN A 84 32.31 2.63 -26.36
CA GLN A 84 32.37 1.29 -25.76
C GLN A 84 31.06 0.84 -25.09
N ASN A 85 30.17 1.77 -24.73
CA ASN A 85 28.94 1.48 -23.97
C ASN A 85 27.64 1.88 -24.69
N MET A 86 27.68 2.11 -26.00
CA MET A 86 26.54 2.64 -26.77
C MET A 86 25.27 1.79 -26.70
N ASN A 87 25.38 0.46 -26.63
CA ASN A 87 24.22 -0.43 -26.51
C ASN A 87 23.56 -0.31 -25.12
N GLU A 88 24.36 -0.25 -24.05
CA GLU A 88 23.86 -0.07 -22.68
C GLU A 88 23.19 1.31 -22.53
N LEU A 89 23.79 2.37 -23.08
CA LEU A 89 23.20 3.72 -23.10
C LEU A 89 21.82 3.74 -23.79
N LYS A 90 21.67 3.07 -24.94
CA LYS A 90 20.38 2.94 -25.64
C LYS A 90 19.36 2.18 -24.79
N TYR A 91 19.79 1.08 -24.15
CA TYR A 91 18.94 0.29 -23.27
C TYR A 91 18.45 1.09 -22.06
N LEU A 92 19.34 1.79 -21.35
CA LEU A 92 18.99 2.65 -20.21
C LEU A 92 18.04 3.78 -20.59
N ARG A 93 18.19 4.37 -21.79
CA ARG A 93 17.25 5.39 -22.31
C ARG A 93 15.87 4.81 -22.56
N SER A 94 15.79 3.59 -23.10
CA SER A 94 14.53 2.89 -23.33
C SER A 94 13.84 2.58 -22.00
N ILE A 95 14.57 2.03 -21.01
CA ILE A 95 14.00 1.80 -19.67
C ILE A 95 13.50 3.12 -19.07
N ASN A 96 14.31 4.19 -19.10
CA ASN A 96 13.94 5.48 -18.52
C ASN A 96 12.61 6.02 -19.10
N TRP A 97 12.38 5.83 -20.40
CA TRP A 97 11.09 6.18 -21.02
C TRP A 97 9.95 5.27 -20.58
N THR A 98 10.17 3.95 -20.52
CA THR A 98 9.20 2.98 -20.01
C THR A 98 8.78 3.30 -18.57
N LEU A 99 9.68 3.79 -17.72
CA LEU A 99 9.36 4.19 -16.36
C LEU A 99 8.35 5.34 -16.31
N VAL A 100 8.47 6.33 -17.20
CA VAL A 100 7.45 7.41 -17.29
C VAL A 100 6.10 6.83 -17.66
N ILE A 101 6.06 5.93 -18.65
CA ILE A 101 4.82 5.26 -19.07
C ILE A 101 4.20 4.49 -17.91
N LEU A 102 5.00 3.72 -17.17
CA LEU A 102 4.55 3.00 -15.98
C LEU A 102 3.96 3.94 -14.93
N MET A 103 4.60 5.09 -14.65
CA MET A 103 4.04 6.04 -13.68
C MET A 103 2.73 6.68 -14.17
N ILE A 104 2.58 6.94 -15.47
CA ILE A 104 1.32 7.43 -16.04
C ILE A 104 0.20 6.38 -15.84
N PHE A 105 0.48 5.11 -16.12
CA PHE A 105 -0.49 4.03 -15.88
C PHE A 105 -0.81 3.87 -14.39
N SER A 106 0.20 3.94 -13.52
CA SER A 106 0.00 3.90 -12.07
C SER A 106 -0.93 5.04 -11.62
N SER A 107 -0.66 6.26 -12.07
CA SER A 107 -1.45 7.44 -11.74
C SER A 107 -2.88 7.33 -12.28
N PHE A 108 -3.06 6.80 -13.49
CA PHE A 108 -4.38 6.52 -14.04
C PHE A 108 -5.15 5.46 -13.23
N GLY A 109 -4.48 4.39 -12.81
CA GLY A 109 -5.04 3.40 -11.89
C GLY A 109 -5.50 4.04 -10.59
N MET A 110 -4.71 4.97 -10.05
CA MET A 110 -5.02 5.67 -8.79
C MET A 110 -6.26 6.55 -8.95
N LEU A 111 -6.40 7.23 -10.09
CA LEU A 111 -7.60 8.00 -10.42
C LEU A 111 -8.85 7.11 -10.48
N ILE A 112 -8.75 5.92 -11.09
CA ILE A 112 -9.86 4.94 -11.10
C ILE A 112 -10.21 4.52 -9.66
N ALA A 113 -9.23 4.06 -8.89
CA ALA A 113 -9.45 3.59 -7.52
C ALA A 113 -10.08 4.69 -6.63
N ALA A 114 -9.59 5.93 -6.76
CA ALA A 114 -10.11 7.09 -6.03
C ALA A 114 -11.55 7.46 -6.45
N SER A 115 -11.86 7.35 -7.74
CA SER A 115 -13.19 7.71 -8.29
C SER A 115 -14.25 6.66 -7.97
N PHE A 116 -13.88 5.39 -7.98
CA PHE A 116 -14.78 4.25 -7.76
C PHE A 116 -14.65 3.65 -6.35
N ARG A 117 -14.56 4.51 -5.33
CA ARG A 117 -14.32 4.07 -3.94
C ARG A 117 -15.50 3.33 -3.30
N PHE A 118 -16.73 3.66 -3.67
CA PHE A 118 -17.92 3.08 -3.07
C PHE A 118 -18.24 1.75 -3.74
N THR A 119 -17.72 0.67 -3.17
CA THR A 119 -17.90 -0.71 -3.66
C THR A 119 -19.28 -1.29 -3.30
N ASP A 120 -20.34 -0.50 -3.47
CA ASP A 120 -21.72 -0.88 -3.10
C ASP A 120 -22.34 -1.89 -4.07
N SER A 121 -21.74 -2.03 -5.25
CA SER A 121 -22.05 -3.09 -6.21
C SER A 121 -20.80 -3.89 -6.55
N ALA A 122 -20.97 -5.18 -6.85
CA ALA A 122 -19.89 -6.05 -7.27
C ALA A 122 -19.12 -5.50 -8.49
N THR A 123 -19.83 -4.86 -9.44
CA THR A 123 -19.20 -4.23 -10.61
C THR A 123 -18.29 -3.08 -10.22
N ILE A 124 -18.72 -2.19 -9.32
CA ILE A 124 -17.88 -1.08 -8.85
C ILE A 124 -16.69 -1.60 -8.04
N ALA A 125 -16.89 -2.63 -7.22
CA ALA A 125 -15.81 -3.30 -6.48
C ALA A 125 -14.73 -3.86 -7.42
N VAL A 126 -15.13 -4.49 -8.53
CA VAL A 126 -14.20 -5.00 -9.55
C VAL A 126 -13.46 -3.86 -10.24
N ILE A 127 -14.15 -2.78 -10.62
CA ILE A 127 -13.51 -1.60 -11.26
C ILE A 127 -12.47 -0.97 -10.31
N HIS A 128 -12.82 -0.82 -9.03
CA HIS A 128 -11.89 -0.35 -8.01
C HIS A 128 -10.67 -1.25 -7.90
N GLY A 129 -10.88 -2.57 -7.81
CA GLY A 129 -9.81 -3.56 -7.75
C GLY A 129 -8.88 -3.53 -8.96
N ILE A 130 -9.40 -3.32 -10.17
CA ILE A 130 -8.60 -3.13 -11.39
C ILE A 130 -7.76 -1.86 -11.27
N GLY A 131 -8.35 -0.74 -10.84
CA GLY A 131 -7.64 0.52 -10.62
C GLY A 131 -6.50 0.38 -9.61
N ALA A 132 -6.79 -0.23 -8.46
CA ALA A 132 -5.80 -0.51 -7.42
C ALA A 132 -4.66 -1.41 -7.94
N THR A 133 -5.00 -2.47 -8.66
CA THR A 133 -4.00 -3.40 -9.24
C THR A 133 -3.07 -2.69 -10.22
N ILE A 134 -3.61 -1.89 -11.14
CA ILE A 134 -2.80 -1.11 -12.10
C ILE A 134 -1.89 -0.14 -11.33
N THR A 135 -2.43 0.54 -10.31
CA THR A 135 -1.66 1.47 -9.46
C THR A 135 -0.44 0.79 -8.84
N PHE A 136 -0.66 -0.25 -8.04
CA PHE A 136 0.40 -0.86 -7.25
C PHE A 136 1.41 -1.63 -8.11
N VAL A 137 0.97 -2.34 -9.15
CA VAL A 137 1.87 -3.08 -10.03
C VAL A 137 2.77 -2.12 -10.82
N CYS A 138 2.20 -1.08 -11.43
CA CYS A 138 2.98 -0.12 -12.19
C CYS A 138 3.90 0.72 -11.30
N ASP A 139 3.46 1.15 -10.12
CA ASP A 139 4.32 1.86 -9.14
C ASP A 139 5.49 0.99 -8.65
N LEU A 140 5.24 -0.30 -8.39
CA LEU A 140 6.30 -1.20 -7.96
C LEU A 140 7.34 -1.41 -9.05
N LEU A 141 6.90 -1.65 -10.29
CA LEU A 141 7.80 -1.76 -11.44
C LEU A 141 8.58 -0.46 -11.69
N TYR A 142 7.93 0.69 -11.54
CA TYR A 142 8.57 2.00 -11.60
C TYR A 142 9.67 2.14 -10.53
N SER A 143 9.37 1.81 -9.28
CA SER A 143 10.29 1.93 -8.15
C SER A 143 11.51 1.02 -8.31
N ILE A 144 11.30 -0.22 -8.77
CA ILE A 144 12.38 -1.18 -9.09
C ILE A 144 13.25 -0.66 -10.23
N GLY A 145 12.64 -0.22 -11.33
CA GLY A 145 13.39 0.26 -12.49
C GLY A 145 14.14 1.57 -12.23
N THR A 146 13.58 2.47 -11.43
CA THR A 146 14.26 3.71 -11.02
C THR A 146 15.46 3.39 -10.13
N ALA A 147 15.30 2.48 -9.15
CA ALA A 147 16.41 2.02 -8.32
C ALA A 147 17.53 1.38 -9.15
N TYR A 148 17.16 0.55 -10.14
CA TYR A 148 18.09 -0.07 -11.07
C TYR A 148 18.88 0.97 -11.90
N ILE A 149 18.19 1.94 -12.51
CA ILE A 149 18.86 2.98 -13.31
C ILE A 149 19.80 3.80 -12.44
N CYS A 150 19.36 4.27 -11.26
CA CYS A 150 20.21 5.06 -10.38
C CYS A 150 21.44 4.26 -9.91
N TRP A 151 21.27 2.96 -9.62
CA TRP A 151 22.38 2.07 -9.28
C TRP A 151 23.38 1.94 -10.43
N LYS A 152 22.89 1.81 -11.67
CA LYS A 152 23.73 1.77 -12.89
C LYS A 152 24.45 3.09 -13.14
N LEU A 153 23.77 4.23 -13.00
CA LEU A 153 24.38 5.56 -13.13
C LEU A 153 25.52 5.75 -12.13
N TYR A 154 25.33 5.32 -10.88
CA TYR A 154 26.37 5.37 -9.85
C TYR A 154 27.54 4.42 -10.15
N HIS A 155 27.29 3.12 -10.39
CA HIS A 155 28.37 2.14 -10.49
C HIS A 155 29.14 2.18 -11.82
N VAL A 156 28.46 2.47 -12.93
CA VAL A 156 29.07 2.41 -14.26
C VAL A 156 29.63 3.78 -14.67
N TYR A 157 28.90 4.85 -14.36
CA TYR A 157 29.23 6.20 -14.83
C TYR A 157 29.75 7.10 -13.70
N CYS A 158 29.80 6.63 -12.45
CA CYS A 158 30.18 7.42 -11.28
C CYS A 158 29.35 8.71 -11.13
N LEU A 159 28.09 8.66 -11.57
CA LEU A 159 27.16 9.78 -11.52
C LEU A 159 26.26 9.67 -10.29
N GLU A 160 26.10 10.79 -9.60
CA GLU A 160 25.34 10.93 -8.34
C GLU A 160 25.93 10.20 -7.13
N SER A 161 25.35 10.49 -5.97
CA SER A 161 25.55 9.71 -4.74
C SER A 161 24.83 8.37 -4.84
N LYS A 162 25.34 7.35 -4.14
CA LYS A 162 24.72 6.03 -4.06
C LYS A 162 23.24 6.14 -3.67
N PRO A 163 22.30 5.56 -4.44
CA PRO A 163 20.86 5.74 -4.24
C PRO A 163 20.31 4.85 -3.10
N ILE A 164 20.93 4.93 -1.91
CA ILE A 164 20.62 4.05 -0.77
C ILE A 164 19.16 4.23 -0.33
N SER A 165 18.70 5.47 -0.20
CA SER A 165 17.32 5.76 0.21
C SER A 165 16.32 5.15 -0.76
N LEU A 166 16.51 5.33 -2.07
CA LEU A 166 15.65 4.77 -3.10
C LEU A 166 15.60 3.24 -3.06
N ILE A 167 16.76 2.58 -2.87
CA ILE A 167 16.83 1.12 -2.74
C ILE A 167 16.05 0.65 -1.50
N VAL A 168 16.26 1.30 -0.35
CA VAL A 168 15.54 0.97 0.89
C VAL A 168 14.04 1.16 0.72
N PHE A 169 13.62 2.28 0.12
CA PHE A 169 12.20 2.54 -0.18
C PHE A 169 11.60 1.47 -1.08
N THR A 170 12.29 1.07 -2.15
CA THR A 170 11.83 0.00 -3.04
C THR A 170 11.70 -1.33 -2.31
N ILE A 171 12.63 -1.68 -1.42
CA ILE A 171 12.55 -2.90 -0.61
C ILE A 171 11.34 -2.86 0.32
N VAL A 172 11.15 -1.75 1.07
CA VAL A 172 10.02 -1.58 1.98
C VAL A 172 8.69 -1.65 1.22
N LYS A 173 8.59 -0.98 0.06
CA LYS A 173 7.42 -1.08 -0.83
C LYS A 173 7.18 -2.53 -1.26
N THR A 174 8.21 -3.25 -1.70
CA THR A 174 8.08 -4.64 -2.17
C THR A 174 7.57 -5.57 -1.06
N ILE A 175 8.13 -5.46 0.15
CA ILE A 175 7.69 -6.24 1.31
C ILE A 175 6.24 -5.91 1.65
N THR A 176 5.89 -4.63 1.73
CA THR A 176 4.53 -4.19 2.08
C THR A 176 3.51 -4.63 1.01
N ALA A 177 3.87 -4.57 -0.28
CA ALA A 177 3.05 -5.04 -1.39
C ALA A 177 2.80 -6.55 -1.33
N THR A 178 3.83 -7.31 -0.94
CA THR A 178 3.71 -8.75 -0.76
C THR A 178 2.79 -9.09 0.42
N ILE A 179 2.94 -8.41 1.55
CA ILE A 179 2.07 -8.56 2.72
C ILE A 179 0.62 -8.23 2.33
N PHE A 180 0.39 -7.09 1.67
CA PHE A 180 -0.92 -6.70 1.19
C PHE A 180 -1.55 -7.79 0.30
N ALA A 181 -0.85 -8.20 -0.76
CA ALA A 181 -1.39 -9.15 -1.73
C ALA A 181 -1.72 -10.51 -1.08
N LEU A 182 -0.83 -11.05 -0.25
CA LEU A 182 -1.06 -12.34 0.41
C LEU A 182 -2.26 -12.27 1.37
N ASN A 183 -2.31 -11.25 2.23
CA ASN A 183 -3.41 -11.11 3.19
C ASN A 183 -4.75 -10.84 2.49
N PHE A 184 -4.76 -10.05 1.42
CA PHE A 184 -5.95 -9.79 0.62
C PHE A 184 -6.46 -11.09 -0.03
N LEU A 185 -5.58 -11.87 -0.66
CA LEU A 185 -5.94 -13.13 -1.31
C LEU A 185 -6.43 -14.18 -0.31
N ILE A 186 -5.81 -14.29 0.87
CA ILE A 186 -6.26 -15.19 1.94
C ILE A 186 -7.65 -14.77 2.42
N SER A 187 -7.84 -13.47 2.70
CA SER A 187 -9.14 -12.95 3.13
C SER A 187 -10.24 -13.20 2.09
N TRP A 188 -9.94 -12.99 0.81
CA TRP A 188 -10.88 -13.26 -0.27
C TRP A 188 -11.17 -14.76 -0.38
N TYR A 189 -10.16 -15.61 -0.35
CA TYR A 189 -10.33 -17.07 -0.39
C TYR A 189 -11.23 -17.58 0.73
N MET A 190 -11.05 -17.08 1.96
CA MET A 190 -11.86 -17.49 3.12
C MET A 190 -13.30 -16.97 3.05
N ALA A 191 -13.52 -15.75 2.56
CA ALA A 191 -14.84 -15.13 2.48
C ALA A 191 -15.62 -15.51 1.21
N GLY A 192 -14.96 -16.03 0.18
CA GLY A 192 -15.59 -16.42 -1.08
C GLY A 192 -16.26 -15.23 -1.80
N ASN A 193 -17.45 -15.47 -2.35
CA ASN A 193 -18.20 -14.45 -3.10
C ASN A 193 -18.74 -13.33 -2.20
N ASP A 194 -18.96 -13.61 -0.92
CA ASP A 194 -19.46 -12.63 0.05
C ASP A 194 -18.41 -11.55 0.34
N PHE A 195 -17.13 -11.79 0.00
CA PHE A 195 -16.05 -10.81 0.13
C PHE A 195 -16.38 -9.49 -0.58
N LEU A 196 -17.09 -9.53 -1.71
CA LEU A 196 -17.46 -8.34 -2.49
C LEU A 196 -18.69 -7.62 -1.93
N ASP A 197 -19.47 -8.23 -1.03
CA ASP A 197 -20.62 -7.56 -0.38
C ASP A 197 -20.16 -6.62 0.75
N ALA A 198 -20.43 -5.33 0.58
CA ALA A 198 -20.13 -4.32 1.60
C ALA A 198 -20.85 -4.59 2.94
N LYS A 199 -22.06 -5.15 2.90
CA LYS A 199 -22.82 -5.48 4.13
C LYS A 199 -22.20 -6.64 4.88
N PHE A 200 -21.63 -7.61 4.17
CA PHE A 200 -20.83 -8.69 4.75
C PHE A 200 -19.60 -8.11 5.46
N ARG A 201 -18.85 -7.23 4.78
CA ARG A 201 -17.63 -6.62 5.34
C ARG A 201 -17.88 -5.76 6.59
N LEU A 202 -19.05 -5.12 6.68
CA LEU A 202 -19.44 -4.34 7.88
C LEU A 202 -19.69 -5.19 9.13
N LYS A 203 -20.09 -6.46 8.97
CA LYS A 203 -20.46 -7.34 10.09
C LYS A 203 -19.51 -8.51 10.31
N TRP A 204 -18.53 -8.67 9.42
CA TRP A 204 -17.57 -9.77 9.30
C TRP A 204 -17.77 -10.92 10.31
N PRO A 205 -18.45 -12.02 9.90
CA PRO A 205 -18.87 -13.07 10.83
C PRO A 205 -17.70 -13.93 11.33
N ASP A 206 -16.63 -14.06 10.53
CA ASP A 206 -15.43 -14.83 10.86
C ASP A 206 -14.27 -13.92 11.31
N VAL A 207 -13.65 -14.27 12.44
CA VAL A 207 -12.57 -13.46 13.03
C VAL A 207 -11.29 -13.53 12.19
N ASN A 208 -11.01 -14.68 11.58
CA ASN A 208 -9.73 -14.91 10.89
C ASN A 208 -9.66 -14.11 9.58
N SER A 209 -10.64 -14.27 8.69
CA SER A 209 -10.75 -13.50 7.46
C SER A 209 -10.78 -11.99 7.72
N ARG A 210 -11.41 -11.54 8.81
CA ARG A 210 -11.36 -10.13 9.23
C ARG A 210 -9.94 -9.66 9.56
N ILE A 211 -9.15 -10.45 10.29
CA ILE A 211 -7.76 -10.09 10.64
C ILE A 211 -6.90 -9.96 9.38
N PHE A 212 -7.05 -10.90 8.43
CA PHE A 212 -6.35 -10.84 7.15
C PHE A 212 -6.76 -9.59 6.36
N PHE A 213 -8.06 -9.30 6.26
CA PHE A 213 -8.55 -8.08 5.60
C PHE A 213 -7.97 -6.81 6.22
N LEU A 214 -8.05 -6.66 7.55
CA LEU A 214 -7.51 -5.48 8.24
C LEU A 214 -6.01 -5.32 8.01
N THR A 215 -5.25 -6.43 8.05
CA THR A 215 -3.82 -6.42 7.78
C THR A 215 -3.53 -5.99 6.34
N ALA A 216 -4.35 -6.43 5.38
CA ALA A 216 -4.27 -5.97 4.00
C ALA A 216 -4.56 -4.46 3.93
N THR A 217 -5.65 -3.96 4.51
CA THR A 217 -6.01 -2.52 4.51
C THR A 217 -4.91 -1.64 5.13
N PHE A 218 -4.30 -2.06 6.25
CA PHE A 218 -3.17 -1.33 6.82
C PHE A 218 -1.96 -1.30 5.88
N SER A 219 -1.64 -2.45 5.27
CA SER A 219 -0.54 -2.55 4.31
C SER A 219 -0.79 -1.73 3.05
N GLU A 220 -2.02 -1.72 2.55
CA GLU A 220 -2.48 -0.87 1.44
C GLU A 220 -2.29 0.61 1.77
N THR A 221 -2.71 1.03 2.97
CA THR A 221 -2.55 2.43 3.41
C THR A 221 -1.09 2.85 3.43
N ILE A 222 -0.21 1.99 3.95
CA ILE A 222 1.24 2.23 3.92
C ILE A 222 1.74 2.34 2.48
N LEU A 223 1.33 1.44 1.58
CA LEU A 223 1.72 1.49 0.17
C LEU A 223 1.30 2.80 -0.50
N VAL A 224 0.04 3.22 -0.31
CA VAL A 224 -0.49 4.48 -0.83
C VAL A 224 0.37 5.66 -0.39
N LEU A 225 0.73 5.73 0.90
CA LEU A 225 1.59 6.78 1.42
C LEU A 225 2.97 6.76 0.74
N LEU A 226 3.53 5.56 0.50
CA LEU A 226 4.83 5.41 -0.14
C LEU A 226 4.82 5.76 -1.64
N ILE A 227 3.68 5.71 -2.34
CA ILE A 227 3.59 6.10 -3.77
C ILE A 227 3.97 7.58 -3.95
N SER A 228 3.64 8.43 -2.98
CA SER A 228 3.92 9.87 -3.04
C SER A 228 5.38 10.26 -2.78
N VAL A 229 6.21 9.32 -2.32
CA VAL A 229 7.58 9.58 -1.83
C VAL A 229 8.68 9.11 -2.81
N GLY A 230 8.31 8.31 -3.84
CA GLY A 230 9.24 7.79 -4.85
C GLY A 230 9.36 8.67 -6.09
#